data_AF-A0A150FMQ8-F1
#
_entry.id   AF-A0A150FMQ8-F1
#
_cell.length_a   1.000
_cell.length_b   1.000
_cell.length_c   1.000
_cell.angle_alpha   90.00
_cell.angle_beta   90.00
_cell.angle_gamma   90.00
#
_symmetry.space_group_name_H-M   'P 1'
#
loop_
_entity.id
_entity.type
_entity.pdbx_description
1 polymer ?
#
loop_
_entity_poly.entity_id
_entity_poly.type
_entity_poly.pdbx_seq_one_letter_code
_entity_poly.pdbx_strand_id
1 'polypeptide(L)' 'MPVYKYMVVNEAGEKIKSVIHANNENEVLSILRKYNYYPIEIKEIKKNPK' A
#
# COMPACT_ATOMS: atom_id res chain seq x y z
N MET A 1 -7.00 2.95 -12.87
CA MET A 1 -6.18 3.27 -11.67
C MET A 1 -5.14 2.17 -11.50
N PRO A 2 -3.87 2.52 -11.29
CA PRO A 2 -2.83 1.54 -10.97
C PRO A 2 -3.18 0.78 -9.68
N VAL A 3 -2.67 -0.45 -9.59
CA VAL A 3 -2.80 -1.28 -8.40
C VAL A 3 -1.48 -1.21 -7.66
N TYR A 4 -1.53 -0.93 -6.37
CA TYR A 4 -0.37 -0.93 -5.49
C TYR A 4 -0.47 -2.09 -4.53
N LYS A 5 0.59 -2.89 -4.46
CA LYS A 5 0.79 -3.85 -3.38
C LYS A 5 1.51 -3.15 -2.24
N TYR A 6 1.01 -3.27 -1.04
CA TYR A 6 1.63 -2.70 0.14
C TYR A 6 1.79 -3.72 1.26
N MET A 7 2.79 -3.48 2.10
CA MET A 7 3.00 -4.16 3.37
C MET A 7 3.08 -3.10 4.46
N VAL A 8 2.27 -3.26 5.50
CA VAL A 8 2.20 -2.34 6.64
C VAL A 8 2.27 -3.08 7.96
N VAL A 9 2.58 -2.35 9.02
CA VAL A 9 2.42 -2.81 10.40
C VAL A 9 1.29 -2.02 11.05
N ASN A 10 0.43 -2.70 11.81
CA ASN A 10 -0.56 -2.04 12.67
C ASN A 10 0.03 -1.71 14.05
N GLU A 11 -0.72 -1.03 14.91
CA GLU A 11 -0.26 -0.67 16.25
C GLU A 11 0.02 -1.90 17.15
N ALA A 12 -0.56 -3.06 16.84
CA ALA A 12 -0.29 -4.33 17.52
C ALA A 12 1.02 -4.99 17.06
N GLY A 13 1.73 -4.42 16.09
CA GLY A 13 2.95 -5.00 15.53
C GLY A 13 2.70 -6.07 14.46
N GLU A 14 1.45 -6.27 14.04
CA GLU A 14 1.08 -7.26 13.05
C GLU A 14 1.35 -6.76 11.64
N LYS A 15 1.97 -7.62 10.82
CA LYS A 15 2.29 -7.32 9.43
C LYS A 15 1.12 -7.68 8.54
N ILE A 16 0.56 -6.69 7.85
CA ILE A 16 -0.54 -6.85 6.91
C ILE A 16 -0.01 -6.62 5.50
N LYS A 17 -0.29 -7.55 4.59
CA LYS A 17 0.02 -7.42 3.16
C LYS A 17 -1.29 -7.38 2.38
N SER A 18 -1.48 -6.35 1.58
CA SER A 18 -2.69 -6.23 0.76
C SER A 18 -2.42 -5.44 -0.51
N VAL A 19 -3.47 -5.28 -1.33
CA VAL A 19 -3.44 -4.52 -2.57
C VAL A 19 -4.52 -3.45 -2.55
N ILE A 20 -4.25 -2.29 -3.13
CA ILE A 20 -5.20 -1.19 -3.23
C ILE A 20 -5.09 -0.51 -4.59
N HIS A 21 -6.21 0.00 -5.08
CA HIS A 21 -6.23 0.86 -6.26
C HIS A 21 -6.00 2.30 -5.79
N ALA A 22 -4.99 2.96 -6.35
CA ALA A 22 -4.68 4.36 -6.07
C ALA A 22 -4.13 5.00 -7.34
N ASN A 23 -4.18 6.31 -7.43
CA ASN A 23 -3.61 7.07 -8.55
C ASN A 23 -2.09 7.15 -8.44
N ASN A 24 -1.55 7.25 -7.21
CA ASN A 24 -0.12 7.35 -6.94
C ASN A 24 0.22 6.82 -5.53
N GLU A 25 1.52 6.70 -5.24
CA GLU A 25 2.02 6.25 -3.93
C GLU A 25 1.60 7.17 -2.77
N ASN A 26 1.52 8.49 -2.99
CA ASN A 26 1.11 9.44 -1.95
C ASN A 26 -0.34 9.23 -1.50
N GLU A 27 -1.23 8.84 -2.40
CA GLU A 27 -2.59 8.47 -2.08
C GLU A 27 -2.63 7.19 -1.25
N VAL A 28 -1.82 6.18 -1.60
CA VAL A 28 -1.66 4.97 -0.77
C VAL A 28 -1.20 5.34 0.64
N LEU A 29 -0.16 6.16 0.78
CA LEU A 29 0.33 6.63 2.07
C LEU A 29 -0.75 7.37 2.87
N SER A 30 -1.54 8.22 2.22
CA SER A 30 -2.62 8.97 2.88
C SER A 30 -3.71 8.06 3.41
N ILE A 31 -4.08 7.01 2.65
CA ILE A 31 -5.03 5.99 3.08
C ILE A 31 -4.48 5.22 4.27
N LEU A 32 -3.22 4.76 4.20
CA LEU A 32 -2.59 4.00 5.27
C LEU A 32 -2.48 4.79 6.58
N ARG A 33 -2.09 6.06 6.51
CA ARG A 33 -2.04 6.95 7.67
C ARG A 33 -3.39 7.14 8.35
N LYS A 34 -4.49 7.20 7.59
CA LYS A 34 -5.85 7.32 8.14
C LYS A 34 -6.22 6.14 9.04
N TYR A 35 -5.62 4.97 8.83
CA TYR A 35 -5.85 3.76 9.62
C TYR A 35 -4.72 3.47 10.63
N ASN A 36 -3.84 4.44 10.91
CA ASN A 36 -2.65 4.26 11.76
C ASN A 36 -1.76 3.09 11.32
N TYR A 37 -1.74 2.79 10.02
CA TYR A 37 -0.85 1.79 9.46
C TYR A 37 0.50 2.40 9.12
N TYR A 38 1.56 1.71 9.53
CA TYR A 38 2.94 2.08 9.25
C TYR A 38 3.44 1.33 8.02
N PRO A 39 3.63 1.99 6.88
CA PRO A 39 4.08 1.34 5.65
C PRO A 39 5.54 0.85 5.78
N ILE A 40 5.75 -0.41 5.39
CA ILE A 40 7.08 -1.04 5.26
C ILE A 40 7.52 -1.06 3.80
N GLU A 41 6.58 -1.39 2.90
CA GLU A 41 6.84 -1.51 1.46
C GLU A 41 5.60 -1.09 0.69
N ILE A 42 5.77 -0.31 -0.38
CA ILE A 42 4.73 0.00 -1.36
C ILE A 42 5.33 -0.24 -2.74
N LYS A 43 4.64 -1.00 -3.59
CA LYS A 43 5.07 -1.33 -4.96
C LYS A 43 3.90 -1.23 -5.91
N GLU A 44 4.06 -0.43 -6.96
CA GLU A 44 3.12 -0.39 -8.07
C GLU A 44 3.19 -1.72 -8.85
N ILE A 45 2.05 -2.36 -9.03
CA ILE A 45 1.90 -3.53 -9.89
C ILE A 45 1.77 -3.03 -11.32
N LYS A 46 2.89 -2.76 -11.97
CA LYS A 46 2.92 -2.53 -13.41
C LYS A 46 2.61 -3.87 -14.09
N LYS A 47 1.43 -3.98 -14.70
CA LYS A 47 1.17 -5.05 -15.70
C LYS A 47 2.19 -4.81 -16.81
N ASN A 48 3.30 -5.55 -16.77
CA ASN A 48 4.25 -5.54 -17.86
C ASN A 48 3.51 -6.10 -19.09
N PRO A 49 3.28 -5.31 -20.16
CA PRO A 49 2.81 -5.90 -21.40
C PRO A 49 3.98 -6.72 -21.93
N LYS A 50 3.87 -8.04 -21.85
CA LYS A 50 4.78 -8.95 -22.53
C LYS A 50 4.24 -9.21 -23.92
#